data_AF-A0A951NK59-F1
#
_entry.id   AF-A0A951NK59-F1
#
_cell.length_a   1.000
_cell.length_b   1.000
_cell.length_c   1.000
_cell.angle_alpha   90.00
_cell.angle_beta   90.00
_cell.angle_gamma   90.00
#
_symmetry.space_group_name_H-M   'P 1'
#
loop_
_entity.id
_entity.type
_entity.pdbx_description
1 polymer ?
#
loop_
_entity_poly.entity_id
_entity_poly.type
_entity_poly.pdbx_seq_one_letter_code
_entity_poly.pdbx_strand_id
1 'polypeptide(L)'
;MNKFLEYRLFVESTQFLTERRQSATQVYVTVNTLIFAVLGFLLTDTPTEGAILAVVSGALVASGIGASIVWLRTIDGYRKLIGWRYDQLMDMERDPDFDCCGMFTREYEDFFGPEGGGKPFSSMEAWLPKLFIVVYIAYFSFILLMRG
;
A
#
# COMPACT_ATOMS: atom_id res chain seq x y z
N MET A 1 10.77 28.18 20.05
CA MET A 1 10.00 26.92 20.22
C MET A 1 10.88 25.96 21.02
N ASN A 2 10.34 25.16 21.94
CA ASN A 2 11.15 24.15 22.63
C ASN A 2 11.49 23.04 21.60
N LYS A 3 12.79 22.83 21.29
CA LYS A 3 13.25 21.84 20.30
C LYS A 3 12.72 20.44 20.59
N PHE A 4 12.62 20.07 21.87
CA PHE A 4 12.03 18.80 22.30
C PHE A 4 10.53 18.70 21.99
N LEU A 5 9.79 19.81 22.11
CA LEU A 5 8.36 19.83 21.77
C LEU A 5 8.16 19.68 20.27
N GLU A 6 8.97 20.37 19.46
CA GLU A 6 8.94 20.24 18.00
C GLU A 6 9.26 18.82 17.55
N TYR A 7 10.31 18.23 18.12
CA TYR A 7 10.69 16.84 17.89
C TYR A 7 9.57 15.86 18.28
N ARG A 8 8.99 16.01 19.48
CA ARG A 8 7.88 15.18 19.94
C ARG A 8 6.66 15.26 19.00
N LEU A 9 6.28 16.48 18.59
CA LEU A 9 5.18 16.69 17.64
C LEU A 9 5.48 16.06 16.28
N PHE A 10 6.74 16.11 15.83
CA PHE A 10 7.15 15.51 14.56
C PHE A 10 7.09 13.97 14.61
N VAL A 11 7.58 13.36 15.68
CA VAL A 11 7.48 11.90 15.92
C VAL A 11 6.02 11.47 15.95
N GLU A 12 5.18 12.15 16.72
CA GLU A 12 3.74 11.86 16.83
C GLU A 12 3.05 11.99 15.45
N SER A 13 3.36 13.04 14.68
CA SER A 13 2.84 13.20 13.32
C SER A 13 3.25 12.09 12.36
N THR A 14 4.45 11.52 12.57
CA THR A 14 4.97 10.40 11.77
C THR A 14 4.23 9.10 12.10
N GLN A 15 3.87 8.88 13.37
CA GLN A 15 3.04 7.74 13.77
C GLN A 15 1.63 7.80 13.14
N PHE A 16 0.98 8.97 13.17
CA PHE A 16 -0.32 9.15 12.50
C PHE A 16 -0.26 8.89 11.00
N LEU A 17 0.87 9.18 10.35
CA LEU A 17 1.07 8.89 8.93
C LEU A 17 1.10 7.37 8.66
N THR A 18 1.77 6.61 9.53
CA THR A 18 1.81 5.15 9.44
C THR A 18 0.41 4.54 9.63
N GLU A 19 -0.37 5.03 10.60
CA GLU A 19 -1.76 4.62 10.79
C GLU A 19 -2.63 4.91 9.55
N ARG A 20 -2.47 6.10 8.95
CA ARG A 20 -3.17 6.47 7.71
C ARG A 20 -2.82 5.54 6.54
N ARG A 21 -1.56 5.13 6.41
CA ARG A 21 -1.14 4.14 5.41
C ARG A 21 -1.82 2.80 5.63
N GLN A 22 -1.88 2.31 6.87
CA GLN A 22 -2.55 1.05 7.19
C GLN A 22 -4.05 1.10 6.89
N SER A 23 -4.71 2.21 7.27
CA SER A 23 -6.13 2.44 6.96
C SER A 23 -6.39 2.47 5.45
N ALA A 24 -5.56 3.19 4.67
CA ALA A 24 -5.68 3.23 3.22
C ALA A 24 -5.53 1.82 2.60
N THR A 25 -4.56 1.03 3.06
CA THR A 25 -4.38 -0.37 2.63
C THR A 25 -5.62 -1.22 2.92
N GLN A 26 -6.24 -1.10 4.09
CA GLN A 26 -7.46 -1.84 4.42
C GLN A 26 -8.64 -1.48 3.50
N VAL A 27 -8.76 -0.21 3.10
CA VAL A 27 -9.78 0.22 2.13
C VAL A 27 -9.59 -0.51 0.79
N TYR A 28 -8.37 -0.54 0.25
CA TYR A 28 -8.11 -1.23 -1.01
C TYR A 28 -8.35 -2.74 -0.93
N VAL A 29 -7.95 -3.40 0.17
CA VAL A 29 -8.22 -4.82 0.38
C VAL A 29 -9.73 -5.09 0.39
N THR A 30 -10.50 -4.26 1.11
CA THR A 30 -11.96 -4.37 1.20
C THR A 30 -12.62 -4.23 -0.17
N VAL A 31 -12.23 -3.20 -0.94
CA VAL A 31 -12.76 -2.97 -2.30
C VAL A 31 -12.48 -4.16 -3.21
N ASN A 32 -11.24 -4.67 -3.23
CA ASN A 32 -10.88 -5.81 -4.08
C ASN A 32 -11.66 -7.07 -3.66
N THR A 33 -11.78 -7.32 -2.35
CA THR A 33 -12.55 -8.46 -1.80
C THR A 33 -14.00 -8.40 -2.23
N LEU A 34 -14.63 -7.22 -2.15
CA LEU A 34 -16.01 -7.03 -2.60
C LEU A 34 -16.16 -7.32 -4.10
N ILE A 35 -15.23 -6.83 -4.92
CA ILE A 35 -15.22 -7.11 -6.36
C ILE A 35 -15.11 -8.62 -6.60
N PHE A 36 -14.21 -9.33 -5.92
CA PHE A 36 -14.08 -10.78 -6.06
C PHE A 36 -15.33 -11.53 -5.62
N ALA A 37 -16.00 -11.10 -4.54
CA ALA A 37 -17.26 -11.70 -4.12
C ALA A 37 -18.33 -11.58 -5.20
N VAL A 38 -18.46 -10.40 -5.82
CA VAL A 38 -19.40 -10.17 -6.92
C VAL A 38 -19.01 -10.99 -8.16
N LEU A 39 -17.72 -11.04 -8.52
CA LEU A 39 -17.23 -11.85 -9.64
C LEU A 39 -17.44 -13.36 -9.43
N GLY A 40 -17.32 -13.84 -8.19
CA GLY A 40 -17.60 -15.22 -7.81
C GLY A 40 -19.09 -15.56 -7.95
N PHE A 41 -19.96 -14.68 -7.44
CA PHE A 41 -21.41 -14.81 -7.59
C PHE A 41 -21.85 -14.84 -9.07
N LEU A 42 -21.23 -13.98 -9.90
CA LEU A 42 -21.47 -13.93 -11.33
C LEU A 42 -21.07 -15.21 -12.08
N LEU A 43 -20.13 -16.00 -11.54
CA LEU A 43 -19.75 -17.30 -12.13
C LEU A 43 -20.73 -18.42 -11.80
N THR A 44 -21.38 -18.39 -10.63
CA THR A 44 -22.16 -19.52 -10.12
C THR A 44 -23.67 -19.41 -10.38
N ASP A 45 -24.26 -18.22 -10.25
CA ASP A 45 -25.71 -18.07 -10.07
C ASP A 45 -26.43 -17.29 -11.18
N THR A 46 -25.75 -16.99 -12.30
CA THR A 46 -26.33 -16.10 -13.32
C THR A 46 -26.64 -16.83 -14.63
N PRO A 47 -27.92 -16.99 -15.02
CA PRO A 47 -28.31 -17.46 -16.36
C PRO A 47 -28.15 -16.37 -17.44
N THR A 48 -27.37 -15.32 -17.18
CA THR A 48 -27.21 -14.17 -18.07
C THR A 48 -26.46 -14.52 -19.35
N GLU A 49 -26.99 -14.02 -20.46
CA GLU A 49 -26.46 -14.27 -21.79
C GLU A 49 -24.98 -13.92 -21.96
N GLY A 50 -24.35 -14.65 -22.88
CA GLY A 50 -22.98 -14.54 -23.38
C GLY A 50 -22.34 -13.15 -23.30
N ALA A 51 -23.00 -12.13 -23.84
CA ALA A 51 -22.39 -10.82 -23.99
C ALA A 51 -22.47 -9.93 -22.73
N ILE A 52 -23.61 -9.94 -22.02
CA ILE A 52 -23.86 -9.03 -20.89
C ILE A 52 -22.94 -9.38 -19.72
N LEU A 53 -22.82 -10.68 -19.40
CA LEU A 53 -21.94 -11.15 -18.34
C LEU A 53 -20.47 -10.79 -18.61
N ALA A 54 -20.02 -10.87 -19.87
CA ALA A 54 -18.65 -10.51 -20.26
C ALA A 54 -18.38 -9.01 -20.10
N VAL A 55 -19.33 -8.14 -20.48
CA VAL A 55 -19.20 -6.68 -20.31
C VAL A 55 -19.16 -6.29 -18.84
N VAL A 56 -20.07 -6.82 -18.02
CA VAL A 56 -20.11 -6.52 -16.57
C VAL A 56 -18.86 -7.04 -15.86
N SER A 57 -18.45 -8.27 -16.15
CA SER A 57 -17.22 -8.86 -15.59
C SER A 57 -15.98 -8.09 -16.01
N GLY A 58 -15.90 -7.67 -17.28
CA GLY A 58 -14.81 -6.84 -17.79
C GLY A 58 -14.72 -5.48 -17.09
N ALA A 59 -15.86 -4.83 -16.83
CA ALA A 59 -15.90 -3.57 -16.10
C ALA A 59 -15.42 -3.72 -14.64
N LEU A 60 -15.83 -4.80 -13.96
CA LEU A 60 -15.39 -5.12 -12.59
C LEU A 60 -13.90 -5.47 -12.52
N VAL A 61 -13.39 -6.23 -13.50
CA VAL A 61 -11.96 -6.51 -13.62
C VAL A 61 -11.16 -5.22 -13.83
N ALA A 62 -11.62 -4.36 -14.74
CA ALA A 62 -10.95 -3.08 -15.02
C ALA A 62 -10.94 -2.17 -13.79
N SER A 63 -12.04 -2.11 -13.02
CA SER A 63 -12.10 -1.31 -11.78
C SER A 63 -11.18 -1.87 -10.70
N GLY A 64 -11.10 -3.20 -10.53
CA GLY A 64 -10.20 -3.85 -9.59
C GLY A 64 -8.71 -3.65 -9.92
N ILE A 65 -8.34 -3.76 -11.20
CA ILE A 65 -6.99 -3.43 -11.68
C ILE A 65 -6.68 -1.94 -11.44
N GLY A 66 -7.62 -1.05 -11.77
CA GLY A 66 -7.49 0.38 -11.51
C GLY A 66 -7.26 0.69 -10.03
N ALA A 67 -8.07 0.12 -9.14
CA ALA A 67 -7.92 0.25 -7.69
C ALA A 67 -6.55 -0.26 -7.22
N SER A 68 -6.08 -1.39 -7.76
CA SER A 68 -4.75 -1.96 -7.44
C SER A 68 -3.60 -1.07 -7.91
N ILE A 69 -3.71 -0.42 -9.07
CA ILE A 69 -2.71 0.54 -9.55
C ILE A 69 -2.68 1.79 -8.67
N VAL A 70 -3.84 2.32 -8.29
CA VAL A 70 -3.93 3.45 -7.36
C VAL A 70 -3.30 3.07 -6.02
N TRP A 71 -3.56 1.87 -5.52
CA TRP A 71 -2.95 1.37 -4.29
C TRP A 71 -1.42 1.33 -4.38
N LEU A 72 -0.84 0.84 -5.48
CA LEU A 72 0.62 0.88 -5.69
C LEU A 72 1.18 2.30 -5.61
N ARG A 73 0.52 3.26 -6.26
CA ARG A 73 0.93 4.68 -6.22
C ARG A 73 0.83 5.25 -4.81
N THR A 74 -0.20 4.87 -4.07
CA THR A 74 -0.37 5.27 -2.67
C THR A 74 0.76 4.73 -1.80
N ILE A 75 1.12 3.44 -1.94
CA ILE A 75 2.26 2.84 -1.21
C ILE A 75 3.56 3.58 -1.54
N ASP A 76 3.83 3.86 -2.82
CA ASP A 76 5.04 4.59 -3.23
C ASP A 76 5.09 6.02 -2.68
N GLY A 77 3.94 6.70 -2.63
CA GLY A 77 3.80 8.02 -2.04
C GLY A 77 4.12 8.02 -0.54
N TYR A 78 3.51 7.10 0.21
CA TYR A 78 3.82 6.94 1.64
C TYR A 78 5.27 6.55 1.88
N ARG A 79 5.85 5.67 1.05
CA ARG A 79 7.26 5.28 1.18
C ARG A 79 8.19 6.49 1.08
N LYS A 80 7.98 7.35 0.07
CA LYS A 80 8.80 8.57 -0.11
C LYS A 80 8.62 9.55 1.04
N LEU A 81 7.38 9.75 1.49
CA LEU A 81 7.09 10.69 2.57
C LEU A 81 7.65 10.22 3.92
N ILE A 82 7.50 8.94 4.24
CA ILE A 82 8.05 8.34 5.46
C ILE A 82 9.58 8.41 5.43
N GLY A 83 10.22 8.08 4.29
CA GLY A 83 11.67 8.22 4.15
C GLY A 83 12.14 9.65 4.43
N TRP A 84 11.49 10.64 3.80
CA TRP A 84 11.79 12.04 4.07
C TRP A 84 11.59 12.44 5.54
N ARG A 85 10.55 11.92 6.23
CA ARG A 85 10.33 12.18 7.66
C ARG A 85 11.45 11.61 8.53
N TYR A 86 11.93 10.40 8.24
CA TYR A 86 13.07 9.82 8.94
C TYR A 86 14.33 10.66 8.72
N ASP A 87 14.60 11.13 7.50
CA ASP A 87 15.73 12.01 7.21
C ASP A 87 15.67 13.30 8.07
N GLN A 88 14.50 13.93 8.16
CA GLN A 88 14.33 15.11 9.00
C GLN A 88 14.50 14.82 10.50
N LEU A 89 14.03 13.67 11.00
CA LEU A 89 14.25 13.27 12.40
C LEU A 89 15.74 13.10 12.70
N MET A 90 16.50 12.47 11.81
CA MET A 90 17.94 12.33 11.94
C MET A 90 18.66 13.69 11.89
N ASP A 91 18.23 14.59 11.01
CA ASP A 91 18.78 15.96 10.95
C ASP A 91 18.51 16.74 12.24
N MET A 92 17.34 16.56 12.85
CA MET A 92 17.02 17.15 14.15
C MET A 92 17.87 16.54 15.28
N GLU A 93 18.10 15.23 15.29
CA GLU A 93 18.94 14.53 16.28
C GLU A 93 20.44 14.88 16.16
N ARG A 94 20.89 15.37 15.00
CA ARG A 94 22.29 15.79 14.77
C ARG A 94 22.61 17.20 15.24
N ASP A 95 21.61 17.98 15.64
CA ASP A 95 21.80 19.33 16.15
C ASP A 95 22.58 19.28 17.49
N PRO A 96 23.78 19.90 17.58
CA PRO A 96 24.64 19.82 18.76
C PRO A 96 24.02 20.46 20.02
N ASP A 97 23.02 21.33 19.85
CA ASP A 97 22.27 21.94 20.95
C ASP A 97 21.03 21.10 21.34
N PHE A 98 20.79 19.96 20.68
CA PHE A 98 19.68 19.05 20.91
C PHE A 98 20.20 17.69 21.39
N ASP A 99 20.38 17.56 22.71
CA ASP A 99 20.81 16.32 23.36
C ASP A 99 19.66 15.28 23.37
N CYS A 100 19.49 14.60 22.24
CA CYS A 100 18.63 13.43 22.12
C CYS A 100 19.53 12.22 21.87
N CYS A 101 19.27 11.08 22.51
CA CYS A 101 20.12 9.87 22.45
C CYS A 101 20.29 9.23 21.05
N GLY A 102 19.86 9.90 19.97
CA GLY A 102 19.96 9.45 18.59
C GLY A 102 19.11 8.22 18.32
N MET A 103 17.90 8.17 18.89
CA MET A 103 17.08 6.95 18.88
C MET A 103 16.67 6.57 17.45
N PHE A 104 16.21 7.54 16.64
CA PHE A 104 15.77 7.28 15.27
C PHE A 104 16.94 7.12 14.31
N THR A 105 18.06 7.81 14.56
CA THR A 105 19.31 7.60 13.82
C THR A 105 19.81 6.17 14.00
N ARG A 106 19.84 5.66 15.24
CA ARG A 106 20.22 4.26 15.52
C ARG A 106 19.23 3.26 14.91
N GLU A 107 17.92 3.48 15.06
CA GLU A 107 16.91 2.63 14.42
C GLU A 107 17.11 2.57 12.90
N TYR A 108 17.38 3.73 12.28
CA TYR A 108 17.65 3.79 10.86
C TYR A 108 18.91 3.00 10.49
N GLU A 109 20.03 3.22 11.18
CA GLU A 109 21.30 2.52 10.91
C GLU A 109 21.18 1.00 11.07
N ASP A 110 20.52 0.56 12.15
CA ASP A 110 20.38 -0.86 12.50
C ASP A 110 19.42 -1.62 11.57
N PHE A 111 18.34 -0.99 11.09
CA PHE A 111 17.28 -1.68 10.35
C PHE A 111 17.14 -1.27 8.88
N PHE A 112 17.53 -0.05 8.52
CA PHE A 112 17.27 0.55 7.21
C PHE A 112 18.53 1.05 6.49
N GLY A 113 19.66 1.16 7.20
CA GLY A 113 20.96 1.56 6.69
C GLY A 113 21.65 0.47 5.85
N PRO A 114 22.81 0.79 5.27
CA PRO A 114 23.56 -0.14 4.42
C PRO A 114 24.00 -1.42 5.15
N GLU A 115 24.18 -1.36 6.46
CA GLU A 115 24.55 -2.52 7.29
C GLU A 115 23.33 -3.33 7.76
N GLY A 116 22.17 -2.68 7.95
CA GLY A 116 20.97 -3.29 8.51
C GLY A 116 20.27 -4.32 7.64
N GLY A 117 20.60 -4.44 6.35
CA GLY A 117 20.11 -5.48 5.43
C GLY A 117 18.58 -5.55 5.25
N GLY A 118 17.82 -4.68 5.94
CA GLY A 118 16.37 -4.71 6.00
C GLY A 118 15.79 -4.17 4.71
N LYS A 119 15.16 -5.07 3.93
CA LYS A 119 14.27 -4.61 2.87
C LYS A 119 13.17 -3.77 3.53
N PRO A 120 12.89 -2.54 3.05
CA PRO A 120 11.82 -1.73 3.60
C PRO A 120 10.53 -2.55 3.60
N PHE A 121 9.78 -2.56 4.70
CA PHE A 121 8.47 -3.23 4.81
C PHE A 121 7.53 -2.89 3.64
N SER A 122 7.72 -1.73 3.02
CA SER A 122 7.07 -1.30 1.77
C SER A 122 7.22 -2.26 0.59
N SER A 123 8.31 -3.03 0.51
CA SER A 123 8.53 -4.02 -0.55
C SER A 123 7.59 -5.23 -0.44
N MET A 124 7.25 -5.67 0.78
CA MET A 124 6.23 -6.70 1.01
C MET A 124 4.83 -6.16 0.73
N GLU A 125 4.52 -4.93 1.14
CA GLU A 125 3.20 -4.33 0.90
C GLU A 125 2.91 -4.13 -0.59
N ALA A 126 3.91 -3.77 -1.40
CA ALA A 126 3.74 -3.61 -2.84
C ALA A 126 3.50 -4.94 -3.60
N TRP A 127 3.67 -6.08 -2.94
CA TRP A 127 3.39 -7.38 -3.55
C TRP A 127 1.89 -7.71 -3.59
N LEU A 128 1.12 -7.30 -2.58
CA LEU A 128 -0.33 -7.56 -2.50
C LEU A 128 -1.13 -6.97 -3.68
N PRO A 129 -0.98 -5.68 -4.05
CA PRO A 129 -1.67 -5.13 -5.22
C PRO A 129 -1.30 -5.85 -6.52
N LYS A 130 -0.03 -6.27 -6.66
CA LYS A 130 0.44 -7.03 -7.84
C LYS A 130 -0.23 -8.39 -7.91
N LEU A 131 -0.36 -9.08 -6.78
CA LEU A 131 -1.09 -10.34 -6.68
C LEU A 131 -2.54 -10.16 -7.19
N PHE A 132 -3.24 -9.12 -6.72
CA PHE A 132 -4.61 -8.86 -7.17
C PHE A 132 -4.71 -8.61 -8.68
N ILE A 133 -3.79 -7.82 -9.26
CA ILE A 133 -3.73 -7.61 -10.71
C ILE A 133 -3.56 -8.93 -11.46
N VAL A 134 -2.66 -9.81 -11.00
CA VAL A 134 -2.44 -11.13 -11.61
C VAL A 134 -3.71 -11.98 -11.54
N VAL A 135 -4.39 -12.01 -10.40
CA VAL A 135 -5.65 -12.76 -10.23
C VAL A 135 -6.75 -12.22 -11.14
N TYR A 136 -6.87 -10.91 -11.29
CA TYR A 136 -7.83 -10.30 -12.23
C TYR A 136 -7.54 -10.66 -13.69
N ILE A 137 -6.28 -10.63 -14.12
CA ILE A 137 -5.88 -11.04 -15.47
C ILE A 137 -6.17 -12.52 -15.70
N ALA A 138 -5.88 -13.38 -14.72
CA ALA A 138 -6.17 -14.80 -14.79
C ALA A 138 -7.68 -15.06 -14.91
N TYR A 139 -8.50 -14.39 -14.10
CA TYR A 139 -9.96 -14.48 -14.15
C TYR A 139 -10.51 -14.06 -15.52
N PHE A 140 -10.05 -12.93 -16.06
CA PHE A 140 -10.51 -12.46 -17.36
C PHE A 140 -10.09 -13.38 -18.50
N SER A 141 -8.87 -13.92 -18.45
CA SER A 141 -8.37 -14.90 -19.42
C SER A 141 -9.19 -16.19 -19.37
N PHE A 142 -9.56 -16.66 -18.18
CA PHE A 142 -10.42 -17.82 -17.99
C PHE A 142 -11.81 -17.63 -18.61
N ILE A 143 -12.43 -16.46 -18.41
CA ILE A 143 -13.72 -16.13 -19.04
C ILE A 143 -13.62 -16.11 -20.57
N LEU A 144 -12.54 -15.57 -21.13
CA LEU A 144 -12.33 -15.53 -22.58
C LEU A 144 -12.16 -16.95 -23.16
N LEU A 145 -11.38 -17.81 -22.51
CA LEU A 145 -11.15 -19.20 -22.95
C LEU A 145 -12.40 -20.06 -22.89
N MET A 146 -13.28 -19.84 -21.90
CA MET A 146 -14.54 -20.59 -21.80
C MET A 146 -15.59 -20.13 -22.83
N ARG A 147 -15.42 -18.95 -23.43
CA ARG A 147 -16.40 -18.34 -24.35
C ARG A 147 -15.95 -18.30 -25.81
N GLY A 148 -14.67 -18.50 -26.11
CA GLY A 148 -14.12 -18.62 -27.46
C GLY A 148 -14.06 -20.06 -27.91
#